data_AF-A0A6N9V9S6-F1
#
_entry.id   AF-A0A6N9V9S6-F1
#
_cell.length_a   1.000
_cell.length_b   1.000
_cell.length_c   1.000
_cell.angle_alpha   90.00
_cell.angle_beta   90.00
_cell.angle_gamma   90.00
#
_symmetry.space_group_name_H-M   'P 1'
#
loop_
_entity.id
_entity.type
_entity.pdbx_description
1 polymer ?
#
loop_
_entity_poly.entity_id
_entity_poly.type
_entity_poly.pdbx_seq_one_letter_code
_entity_poly.pdbx_strand_id
1 'polypeptide(L)'
;LCAEVVSAGRLVVPDARTDPRTRDEAVIDELSVAGYAGLPLVDDDGVVLGSLCAIDHRPHEWPDHVVDALTDLAEACAAEIRLRIVTRRVEEARGETAALLAR
;
A
#
# COMPACT_ATOMS: atom_id res chain seq x y z
N LEU A 1 9.35 4.85 3.83
CA LEU A 1 9.19 3.51 3.21
C LEU A 1 7.90 3.36 2.39
N CYS A 2 6.70 3.54 2.95
CA CYS A 2 5.46 3.45 2.14
C CYS A 2 5.44 4.42 0.95
N ALA A 3 5.93 5.65 1.13
CA ALA A 3 6.06 6.62 0.05
C ALA A 3 6.97 6.12 -1.09
N GLU A 4 8.05 5.40 -0.76
CA GLU A 4 8.95 4.79 -1.75
C GLU A 4 8.23 3.68 -2.53
N VAL A 5 7.37 2.92 -1.87
CA VAL A 5 6.55 1.91 -2.56
C VAL A 5 5.59 2.57 -3.55
N VAL A 6 5.01 3.71 -3.16
CA VAL A 6 4.09 4.46 -4.01
C VAL A 6 4.79 5.10 -5.21
N SER A 7 6.02 5.58 -5.05
CA SER A 7 6.78 6.27 -6.11
C SER A 7 7.53 5.31 -7.03
N ALA A 8 8.12 4.24 -6.49
CA ALA A 8 9.08 3.37 -7.19
C ALA A 8 8.59 1.92 -7.34
N GLY A 9 7.46 1.56 -6.74
CA GLY A 9 6.89 0.23 -6.79
C GLY A 9 7.38 -0.69 -5.66
N ARG A 10 7.29 -2.00 -5.87
CA ARG A 10 7.59 -3.00 -4.83
C ARG A 10 8.96 -2.79 -4.18
N LEU A 11 9.00 -2.79 -2.84
CA LEU A 11 10.22 -2.67 -2.03
C LEU A 11 10.29 -3.83 -1.02
N VAL A 12 11.22 -4.76 -1.25
CA VAL A 12 11.50 -5.87 -0.32
C VAL A 12 12.94 -5.74 0.15
N VAL A 13 13.11 -5.59 1.47
CA VAL A 13 14.39 -5.39 2.14
C VAL A 13 14.47 -6.31 3.36
N PRO A 14 15.48 -7.20 3.43
CA PRO A 14 15.67 -8.04 4.61
C PRO A 14 16.08 -7.26 5.86
N ASP A 15 16.90 -6.22 5.70
CA ASP A 15 17.28 -5.30 6.78
C ASP A 15 17.40 -3.86 6.28
N ALA A 16 16.36 -3.08 6.50
CA ALA A 16 16.21 -1.68 6.10
C ALA A 16 17.32 -0.78 6.66
N ARG A 17 17.88 -1.10 7.83
CA ARG A 17 18.96 -0.32 8.48
C ARG A 17 20.27 -0.37 7.69
N THR A 18 20.42 -1.36 6.82
CA THR A 18 21.64 -1.59 6.05
C THR A 18 21.42 -1.46 4.54
N ASP A 19 20.17 -1.55 4.07
CA ASP A 19 19.85 -1.43 2.65
C ASP A 19 20.08 0.02 2.16
N PRO A 20 20.90 0.24 1.12
CA PRO A 20 21.22 1.57 0.61
C PRO A 20 20.01 2.40 0.16
N ARG A 21 18.89 1.76 -0.18
CA ARG A 21 17.65 2.43 -0.60
C ARG A 21 16.87 3.00 0.56
N THR A 22 17.09 2.48 1.77
CA THR A 22 16.23 2.79 2.92
C THR A 22 17.01 3.35 4.10
N ARG A 23 18.26 2.93 4.34
CA ARG A 23 19.04 3.19 5.57
C ARG A 23 19.13 4.66 6.04
N ASP A 24 18.92 5.61 5.14
CA ASP A 24 19.00 7.06 5.42
C ASP A 24 17.62 7.66 5.80
N GLU A 25 16.56 6.85 5.81
CA GLU A 25 15.19 7.22 6.18
C GLU A 25 14.98 7.23 7.70
N ALA A 26 14.63 8.38 8.27
CA ALA A 26 14.41 8.56 9.71
C ALA A 26 13.40 7.57 10.33
N VAL A 27 12.38 7.16 9.54
CA VAL A 27 11.33 6.23 9.97
C VAL A 27 11.87 4.86 10.39
N ILE A 28 13.06 4.47 9.90
CA ILE A 28 13.69 3.20 10.27
C ILE A 28 14.01 3.18 11.77
N ASP A 29 14.62 4.24 12.28
CA ASP A 29 14.99 4.33 13.68
C ASP A 29 13.76 4.61 14.55
N GLU A 30 12.87 5.50 14.11
CA GLU A 30 11.65 5.89 14.85
C GLU A 30 10.71 4.71 15.11
N LEU A 31 10.56 3.81 14.14
CA LEU A 31 9.69 2.64 14.25
C LEU A 31 10.47 1.33 14.47
N SER A 32 11.80 1.41 14.64
CA SER A 32 12.68 0.24 14.75
C SER A 32 12.43 -0.80 13.66
N VAL A 33 12.36 -0.35 12.40
CA VAL A 33 12.11 -1.22 11.24
C VAL A 33 13.41 -1.92 10.84
N ALA A 34 13.37 -3.25 10.74
CA ALA A 34 14.45 -4.04 10.17
C ALA A 34 13.96 -4.76 8.91
N GLY A 35 13.09 -5.76 9.03
CA GLY A 35 12.45 -6.37 7.86
C GLY A 35 11.36 -5.47 7.28
N TYR A 36 11.37 -5.25 5.97
CA TYR A 36 10.26 -4.56 5.29
C TYR A 36 9.95 -5.18 3.93
N ALA A 37 8.68 -5.48 3.69
CA ALA A 37 8.15 -5.85 2.38
C ALA A 37 6.92 -5.01 2.08
N GLY A 38 7.00 -4.16 1.06
CA GLY A 38 5.95 -3.26 0.64
C GLY A 38 5.54 -3.49 -0.81
N LEU A 39 4.24 -3.62 -1.04
CA LEU A 39 3.61 -3.82 -2.35
C LEU A 39 2.68 -2.65 -2.65
N PRO A 40 2.70 -2.11 -3.88
CA PRO A 40 1.79 -1.04 -4.27
C PRO A 40 0.35 -1.56 -4.35
N LEU A 41 -0.61 -0.74 -3.90
CA LEU A 41 -2.03 -0.97 -4.10
C LEU A 41 -2.45 -0.22 -5.36
N VAL A 42 -2.71 -0.93 -6.44
CA VAL A 42 -3.02 -0.33 -7.75
C VAL A 42 -4.48 -0.51 -8.11
N ASP A 43 -5.05 0.49 -8.78
CA ASP A 43 -6.35 0.34 -9.43
C ASP A 43 -6.25 -0.27 -10.83
N ASP A 44 -7.40 -0.46 -11.48
CA ASP A 44 -7.48 -1.10 -12.79
C ASP A 44 -6.90 -0.20 -13.92
N ASP A 45 -6.72 1.10 -13.65
CA ASP A 45 -6.08 2.07 -14.54
C ASP A 45 -4.56 2.19 -14.28
N GLY A 46 -4.03 1.42 -13.31
CA GLY A 46 -2.63 1.44 -12.91
C GLY A 46 -2.25 2.59 -11.98
N VAL A 47 -3.23 3.34 -11.44
CA VAL A 47 -2.99 4.39 -10.46
C VAL A 47 -2.67 3.75 -9.10
N VAL A 48 -1.58 4.20 -8.48
CA VAL A 48 -1.21 3.75 -7.14
C VAL A 48 -2.07 4.46 -6.10
N LEU A 49 -2.94 3.72 -5.43
CA LEU A 49 -3.82 4.18 -4.35
C LEU A 49 -3.09 4.27 -3.01
N GLY A 50 -1.99 3.53 -2.85
CA GLY A 50 -1.21 3.44 -1.62
C GLY A 50 -0.29 2.22 -1.60
N SER A 51 0.00 1.70 -0.41
CA SER A 51 0.84 0.51 -0.23
C SER A 51 0.30 -0.41 0.86
N LEU A 52 0.42 -1.72 0.66
CA LEU A 52 0.36 -2.72 1.72
C LEU A 52 1.79 -3.08 2.12
N CYS A 53 2.10 -3.08 3.41
CA CYS A 53 3.43 -3.42 3.88
C CYS A 53 3.41 -4.34 5.11
N ALA A 54 4.32 -5.30 5.10
CA ALA A 54 4.70 -6.09 6.27
C ALA A 54 6.01 -5.53 6.84
N ILE A 55 6.07 -5.43 8.18
CA ILE A 55 7.17 -4.85 8.93
C ILE A 55 7.61 -5.84 10.01
N ASP A 56 8.92 -6.00 10.18
CA ASP A 56 9.52 -6.77 11.26
C ASP A 56 10.59 -5.90 11.97
N HIS A 57 10.72 -6.06 13.29
CA HIS A 57 11.74 -5.39 14.09
C HIS A 57 13.08 -6.15 14.08
N ARG A 58 13.14 -7.31 13.41
CA ARG A 58 14.35 -8.09 13.15
C ARG A 58 14.57 -8.26 11.65
N PRO A 59 15.81 -8.52 11.21
CA PRO A 59 16.05 -8.90 9.83
C PRO A 59 15.17 -10.09 9.42
N HIS A 60 14.57 -10.01 8.24
CA HIS A 60 13.62 -10.99 7.75
C HIS A 60 13.97 -11.40 6.32
N GLU A 61 14.38 -12.66 6.12
CA GLU A 61 14.58 -13.21 4.78
C GLU A 61 13.20 -13.49 4.18
N TRP A 62 12.66 -12.55 3.39
CA TRP A 62 11.36 -12.66 2.72
C TRP A 62 11.42 -13.72 1.61
N PRO A 63 10.99 -14.96 1.85
CA PRO A 63 11.07 -16.00 0.83
C PRO A 63 9.98 -15.76 -0.22
N ASP A 64 10.18 -16.24 -1.44
CA ASP A 64 9.27 -15.98 -2.58
C ASP A 64 7.80 -16.26 -2.24
N HIS A 65 7.50 -17.40 -1.60
CA HIS A 65 6.11 -17.74 -1.22
C HIS A 65 5.46 -16.76 -0.23
N VAL A 66 6.24 -16.07 0.61
CA VAL A 66 5.71 -15.02 1.50
C VAL A 66 5.46 -13.75 0.71
N VAL A 67 6.37 -13.41 -0.21
CA VAL A 67 6.19 -12.24 -1.09
C VAL A 67 4.97 -12.44 -1.98
N ASP A 68 4.78 -13.64 -2.54
CA ASP A 68 3.61 -14.01 -3.34
C ASP A 68 2.32 -13.87 -2.52
N ALA A 69 2.29 -14.40 -1.29
CA ALA A 69 1.13 -14.25 -0.41
C ALA A 69 0.82 -12.79 -0.06
N LEU A 70 1.86 -11.95 0.13
CA LEU A 70 1.67 -10.52 0.34
C LEU A 70 1.20 -9.79 -0.93
N THR A 71 1.62 -10.24 -2.10
CA THR A 71 1.12 -9.76 -3.40
C THR A 71 -0.37 -10.09 -3.56
N ASP A 72 -0.79 -11.33 -3.32
CA ASP A 72 -2.20 -11.73 -3.34
C ASP A 72 -3.03 -10.88 -2.36
N LEU A 73 -2.51 -10.64 -1.16
CA LEU A 73 -3.17 -9.80 -0.16
C LEU A 73 -3.26 -8.34 -0.62
N ALA A 74 -2.22 -7.79 -1.23
CA ALA A 74 -2.23 -6.44 -1.78
C ALA A 74 -3.28 -6.30 -2.90
N GLU A 75 -3.41 -7.29 -3.78
CA GLU A 75 -4.44 -7.32 -4.82
C GLU A 75 -5.86 -7.36 -4.22
N ALA A 76 -6.08 -8.21 -3.21
CA ALA A 76 -7.36 -8.29 -2.51
C ALA A 76 -7.71 -6.96 -1.80
N CYS A 77 -6.73 -6.34 -1.13
CA CYS A 77 -6.91 -5.03 -0.50
C CYS A 77 -7.23 -3.94 -1.54
N ALA A 78 -6.54 -3.94 -2.67
CA ALA A 78 -6.79 -2.98 -3.74
C ALA A 78 -8.21 -3.13 -4.30
N ALA A 79 -8.67 -4.37 -4.53
CA ALA A 79 -10.03 -4.65 -4.99
C ALA A 79 -11.09 -4.13 -4.00
N GLU A 80 -10.90 -4.34 -2.70
CA GLU A 80 -11.81 -3.83 -1.66
C GLU A 80 -11.83 -2.31 -1.61
N ILE A 81 -10.67 -1.65 -1.71
CA ILE A 81 -10.57 -0.18 -1.75
C ILE A 81 -11.30 0.36 -2.99
N ARG A 82 -11.12 -0.25 -4.16
CA ARG A 82 -11.83 0.13 -5.39
C ARG A 82 -13.34 0.03 -5.21
N LEU A 83 -13.84 -1.06 -4.64
CA LEU A 83 -15.27 -1.23 -4.39
C LEU A 83 -15.83 -0.11 -3.50
N ARG A 84 -15.11 0.26 -2.44
CA ARG A 84 -15.52 1.35 -1.54
C ARG A 84 -15.50 2.71 -2.23
N ILE A 85 -14.49 2.98 -3.07
CA ILE A 85 -14.41 4.22 -3.86
C ILE A 85 -15.61 4.33 -4.81
N VAL A 86 -15.92 3.27 -5.55
CA VAL A 86 -17.06 3.23 -6.47
C VAL A 86 -18.38 3.41 -5.73
N THR A 87 -18.55 2.70 -4.60
CA THR A 87 -19.78 2.78 -3.78
C THR A 87 -20.01 4.21 -3.29
N ARG A 88 -18.98 4.85 -2.74
CA ARG A 88 -19.06 6.23 -2.27
C ARG A 88 -19.40 7.21 -3.39
N ARG A 89 -18.76 7.09 -4.56
CA ARG A 89 -19.05 7.94 -5.73
C ARG A 89 -20.51 7.83 -6.17
N VAL A 90 -21.08 6.62 -6.14
CA VAL A 90 -22.50 6.40 -6.47
C VAL A 90 -23.41 7.06 -5.44
N GLU A 91 -23.09 6.97 -4.16
CA GLU A 91 -23.87 7.61 -3.08
C GLU A 91 -23.83 9.14 -3.18
N GLU A 92 -22.64 9.72 -3.43
CA GLU A 92 -22.45 11.16 -3.61
C GLU A 92 -23.26 11.68 -4.82
N ALA A 93 -23.14 11.03 -5.98
CA ALA A 93 -23.87 11.43 -7.18
C ALA A 93 -25.41 11.33 -7.00
N ARG A 94 -25.89 10.31 -6.27
CA ARG A 94 -27.30 10.18 -5.91
C ARG A 94 -27.76 11.31 -4.98
N GLY A 95 -26.95 11.67 -3.98
CA GLY A 95 -27.22 12.76 -3.06
C GLY A 95 -27.31 14.12 -3.76
N GLU A 96 -26.38 14.41 -4.67
CA GLU A 96 -26.38 15.63 -5.48
C GLU A 96 -27.60 15.74 -6.38
N THR A 97 -27.96 14.63 -7.06
CA THR A 97 -29.14 14.57 -7.92
C THR A 97 -30.43 14.83 -7.12
N ALA A 98 -30.56 14.22 -5.95
CA ALA A 98 -31.72 14.43 -5.07
C ALA A 98 -31.81 15.88 -4.57
N ALA A 99 -30.68 16.50 -4.23
CA ALA A 99 -30.63 17.89 -3.78
C ALA A 99 -31.01 18.89 -4.89
N LEU A 100 -30.64 18.61 -6.15
CA LEU A 100 -31.02 19.45 -7.30
C LEU A 100 -32.53 19.38 -7.58
N LEU A 101 -33.14 18.20 -7.47
CA LEU A 101 -34.58 18.01 -7.70
C LEU A 101 -35.46 18.58 -6.57
N ALA A 102 -34.89 18.82 -5.38
CA ALA A 102 -35.58 19.38 -4.23
C ALA A 102 -35.59 20.93 -4.20
N ARG A 103 -35.02 21.60 -5.22
CA ARG A 103 -34.98 23.07 -5.38
C ARG A 103 -36.00 23.53 -6.41
#